data_AF-A0A1C3VUF7-F1
#
_entry.id   AF-A0A1C3VUF7-F1
#
_cell.length_a   1.000
_cell.length_b   1.000
_cell.length_c   1.000
_cell.angle_alpha   90.00
_cell.angle_beta   90.00
_cell.angle_gamma   90.00
#
_symmetry.space_group_name_H-M   'P 1'
#
loop_
_entity.id
_entity.type
_entity.pdbx_description
1 polymer ?
#
loop_
_entity_poly.entity_id
_entity_poly.type
_entity_poly.pdbx_seq_one_letter_code
_entity_poly.pdbx_strand_id
1 'polypeptide(L)'
;MFSKAFPNDATPVTFENLEGHRGFRGDLDYSCRPLDQYLDDDGYALTDQQKAELKLFIEKGCSSCHNGINVGGQDYFPFGMIKRPAESLLRGKTRVVFPSPRISAMSMFSARRRCATPHCAPYFHSGQVWSLKQAVGVMSAVQLGAKLSDEEADEVVAFLNSLTGQLPKIDYPVLPTRTIAIPRPSLDNRPSR
;
A
#
# COMPACT_ATOMS: atom_id res chain seq x y z
N MET A 1 7.23 -26.98 -15.16
CA MET A 1 6.70 -26.09 -14.10
C MET A 1 5.22 -25.83 -14.34
N PHE A 2 4.83 -25.24 -15.48
CA PHE A 2 3.41 -24.99 -15.83
C PHE A 2 2.51 -26.23 -15.75
N SER A 3 2.89 -27.38 -16.33
CA SER A 3 2.08 -28.61 -16.24
C SER A 3 1.90 -29.15 -14.81
N LYS A 4 2.79 -28.79 -13.87
CA LYS A 4 2.63 -29.13 -12.45
C LYS A 4 1.69 -28.15 -11.73
N ALA A 5 1.75 -26.87 -12.09
CA ALA A 5 0.90 -25.82 -11.53
C ALA A 5 -0.54 -25.86 -12.06
N PHE A 6 -0.72 -26.31 -13.31
CA PHE A 6 -2.00 -26.39 -14.00
C PHE A 6 -2.19 -27.81 -14.57
N PRO A 7 -2.42 -28.82 -13.70
CA PRO A 7 -2.45 -30.23 -14.12
C PRO A 7 -3.67 -30.59 -14.99
N ASN A 8 -4.74 -29.79 -14.92
CA ASN A 8 -5.98 -30.03 -15.66
C ASN A 8 -6.02 -29.29 -17.01
N ASP A 9 -4.96 -28.57 -17.37
CA ASP A 9 -4.92 -27.74 -18.56
C ASP A 9 -4.04 -28.39 -19.63
N ALA A 10 -4.62 -28.69 -20.80
CA ALA A 10 -3.94 -29.42 -21.87
C ALA A 10 -2.79 -28.61 -22.50
N THR A 11 -2.90 -27.28 -22.47
CA THR A 11 -1.88 -26.34 -22.93
C THR A 11 -1.58 -25.33 -21.83
N PRO A 12 -0.79 -25.71 -20.81
CA PRO A 12 -0.69 -24.93 -19.58
C PRO A 12 0.18 -23.67 -19.70
N VAL A 13 0.93 -23.50 -20.80
CA VAL A 13 1.79 -22.33 -21.04
C VAL A 13 1.00 -21.28 -21.84
N THR A 14 0.22 -20.48 -21.14
CA THR A 14 -0.62 -19.40 -21.70
C THR A 14 -0.42 -18.09 -20.92
N PHE A 15 -0.83 -16.98 -21.53
CA PHE A 15 -0.78 -15.68 -20.87
C PHE A 15 -1.75 -15.63 -19.68
N GLU A 16 -2.91 -16.25 -19.83
CA GLU A 16 -3.94 -16.35 -18.80
C GLU A 16 -3.45 -17.12 -17.56
N ASN A 17 -2.71 -18.22 -17.76
CA ASN A 17 -2.11 -18.96 -16.65
C ASN A 17 -0.93 -18.22 -16.00
N LEU A 18 -0.20 -17.41 -16.79
CA LEU A 18 0.83 -16.51 -16.27
C LEU A 18 0.23 -15.38 -15.42
N GLU A 19 -0.83 -14.73 -15.90
CA GLU A 19 -1.55 -13.68 -15.16
C GLU A 19 -2.28 -14.25 -13.94
N GLY A 20 -2.91 -15.40 -14.12
CA GLY A 20 -3.63 -16.16 -13.10
C GLY A 20 -2.72 -16.77 -12.02
N HIS A 21 -1.40 -16.74 -12.21
CA HIS A 21 -0.42 -17.11 -11.19
C HIS A 21 -0.50 -16.15 -10.00
N ARG A 22 -1.42 -16.46 -9.08
CA ARG A 22 -1.63 -15.73 -7.82
C ARG A 22 -0.81 -16.28 -6.67
N GLY A 23 -0.31 -17.53 -6.76
CA GLY A 23 0.37 -18.23 -5.66
C GLY A 23 1.46 -17.41 -4.98
N PHE A 24 2.51 -17.03 -5.73
CA PHE A 24 3.61 -16.25 -5.18
C PHE A 24 3.19 -14.87 -4.63
N ARG A 25 2.18 -14.23 -5.23
CA ARG A 25 1.67 -12.93 -4.75
C ARG A 25 0.83 -13.05 -3.48
N GLY A 26 0.16 -14.19 -3.27
CA GLY A 26 -0.57 -14.50 -2.05
C GLY A 26 0.35 -14.78 -0.86
N ASP A 27 1.52 -15.37 -1.11
CA ASP A 27 2.52 -15.67 -0.07
C ASP A 27 3.31 -14.44 0.40
N LEU A 28 3.25 -13.32 -0.34
CA LEU A 28 3.80 -12.03 0.06
C LEU A 28 2.83 -11.27 0.96
N ASP A 29 2.37 -11.91 2.02
CA ASP A 29 1.48 -11.29 3.00
C ASP A 29 2.29 -10.46 4.01
N TYR A 30 2.00 -9.16 4.05
CA TYR A 30 2.53 -8.23 5.05
C TYR A 30 1.45 -8.04 6.11
N SER A 31 1.20 -9.09 6.90
CA SER A 31 0.21 -9.03 7.99
C SER A 31 0.62 -7.96 9.00
N CYS A 32 -0.34 -7.14 9.42
CA CYS A 32 -0.20 -6.17 10.51
C CYS A 32 -0.19 -6.92 11.87
N ARG A 33 0.58 -8.02 11.99
CA ARG A 33 0.38 -9.08 13.01
C ARG A 33 0.03 -8.60 14.42
N PRO A 34 0.73 -7.62 15.03
CA PRO A 34 0.36 -7.16 16.38
C PRO A 34 -1.03 -6.53 16.45
N LEU A 35 -1.41 -5.74 15.44
CA LEU A 35 -2.76 -5.18 15.33
C LEU A 35 -3.78 -6.25 14.96
N ASP A 36 -3.45 -7.16 14.04
CA ASP A 36 -4.34 -8.25 13.64
C ASP A 36 -4.68 -9.14 14.84
N GLN A 37 -3.67 -9.55 15.63
CA GLN A 37 -3.84 -10.31 16.86
C GLN A 37 -4.68 -9.54 17.89
N TYR A 38 -4.45 -8.24 18.04
CA TYR A 38 -5.24 -7.39 18.93
C TYR A 38 -6.71 -7.28 18.50
N LEU A 39 -6.99 -7.28 17.20
CA LEU A 39 -8.35 -7.30 16.66
C LEU A 39 -9.00 -8.68 16.76
N ASP A 40 -8.21 -9.76 16.80
CA ASP A 40 -8.64 -11.15 17.05
C ASP A 40 -8.71 -11.48 18.57
N ASP A 41 -9.08 -10.49 19.39
CA ASP A 41 -9.26 -10.59 20.85
C ASP A 41 -8.01 -10.89 21.70
N ASP A 42 -6.79 -10.83 21.15
CA ASP A 42 -5.55 -10.84 21.95
C ASP A 42 -5.24 -9.45 22.52
N GLY A 43 -5.86 -9.14 23.67
CA GLY A 43 -5.66 -7.87 24.38
C GLY A 43 -4.22 -7.58 24.82
N TYR A 44 -3.29 -8.54 24.72
CA TYR A 44 -1.89 -8.38 25.07
C TYR A 44 -0.97 -8.22 23.84
N ALA A 45 -1.51 -8.33 22.62
CA ALA A 45 -0.73 -8.19 21.38
C ALA A 45 -0.20 -6.76 21.16
N LEU A 46 -0.86 -5.76 21.73
CA LEU A 46 -0.38 -4.37 21.78
C LEU A 46 0.05 -3.99 23.20
N THR A 47 1.19 -3.33 23.29
CA THR A 47 1.63 -2.62 24.50
C THR A 47 0.69 -1.47 24.85
N ASP A 48 0.70 -1.01 26.09
CA ASP A 48 -0.12 0.14 26.53
C ASP A 48 0.18 1.41 25.73
N GLN A 49 1.44 1.60 25.35
CA GLN A 49 1.86 2.68 24.46
C GLN A 49 1.18 2.55 23.08
N GLN A 50 1.26 1.39 22.43
CA GLN A 50 0.64 1.17 21.11
C GLN A 50 -0.88 1.34 21.15
N LYS A 51 -1.54 0.96 22.26
CA LYS A 51 -2.97 1.20 22.45
C LYS A 51 -3.30 2.69 22.54
N ALA A 52 -2.47 3.47 23.24
CA ALA A 52 -2.62 4.92 23.32
C ALA A 52 -2.42 5.58 21.93
N GLU A 53 -1.41 5.14 21.19
CA GLU A 53 -1.14 5.66 19.84
C GLU A 53 -2.25 5.27 18.83
N LEU A 54 -2.78 4.04 18.92
CA LEU A 54 -3.96 3.61 18.15
C LEU A 54 -5.19 4.46 18.49
N LYS A 55 -5.40 4.76 19.78
CA LYS A 55 -6.48 5.63 20.22
C LYS A 55 -6.34 7.02 19.63
N LEU A 56 -5.15 7.62 19.68
CA LEU A 56 -4.87 8.92 19.05
C LEU A 56 -5.16 8.88 17.54
N PHE A 57 -4.73 7.81 16.85
CA PHE A 57 -4.99 7.63 15.43
C PHE A 57 -6.49 7.62 15.08
N ILE A 58 -7.30 6.97 15.92
CA ILE A 58 -8.77 6.94 15.79
C ILE A 58 -9.38 8.29 16.12
N GLU A 59 -9.01 8.91 17.24
CA GLU A 59 -9.57 10.18 17.73
C GLU A 59 -9.27 11.36 16.80
N LYS A 60 -8.09 11.35 16.15
CA LYS A 60 -7.75 12.33 15.12
C LYS A 60 -8.51 12.09 13.81
N GLY A 61 -9.28 11.01 13.70
CA GLY A 61 -10.12 10.71 12.53
C GLY A 61 -9.36 10.07 11.37
N CYS A 62 -8.11 9.63 11.56
CA CYS A 62 -7.35 9.00 10.49
C CYS A 62 -7.94 7.66 10.05
N SER A 63 -8.60 6.93 10.98
CA SER A 63 -9.31 5.68 10.71
C SER A 63 -10.51 5.84 9.77
N SER A 64 -11.02 7.06 9.54
CA SER A 64 -12.13 7.28 8.59
C SER A 64 -11.78 6.83 7.16
N CYS A 65 -10.52 6.98 6.75
CA CYS A 65 -10.03 6.56 5.44
C CYS A 65 -9.05 5.38 5.50
N HIS A 66 -8.44 5.15 6.67
CA HIS A 66 -7.42 4.11 6.90
C HIS A 66 -7.92 3.08 7.91
N ASN A 67 -8.83 2.20 7.46
CA ASN A 67 -9.47 1.17 8.29
C ASN A 67 -9.44 -0.21 7.62
N GLY A 68 -10.04 -1.19 8.30
CA GLY A 68 -10.08 -2.59 7.90
C GLY A 68 -8.73 -3.30 8.07
N ILE A 69 -8.66 -4.53 7.58
CA ILE A 69 -7.52 -5.45 7.77
C ILE A 69 -6.17 -4.92 7.27
N ASN A 70 -6.17 -3.97 6.33
CA ASN A 70 -4.95 -3.36 5.78
C ASN A 70 -4.72 -1.92 6.26
N VAL A 71 -5.57 -1.42 7.16
CA VAL A 71 -5.58 -0.03 7.64
C VAL A 71 -5.59 0.95 6.45
N GLY A 72 -6.46 0.67 5.48
CA GLY A 72 -6.51 1.32 4.17
C GLY A 72 -6.58 0.33 3.01
N GLY A 73 -6.71 0.85 1.80
CA GLY A 73 -6.55 0.13 0.54
C GLY A 73 -7.86 -0.30 -0.09
N GLN A 74 -8.96 -0.11 0.64
CA GLN A 74 -10.30 -0.60 0.29
C GLN A 74 -11.08 0.41 -0.57
N ASP A 75 -10.88 1.71 -0.32
CA ASP A 75 -11.67 2.79 -0.92
C ASP A 75 -10.80 3.90 -1.52
N TYR A 76 -11.44 4.74 -2.33
CA TYR A 76 -10.85 5.92 -2.94
C TYR A 76 -11.35 7.19 -2.27
N PHE A 77 -10.43 8.09 -1.91
CA PHE A 77 -10.75 9.36 -1.28
C PHE A 77 -10.13 10.52 -2.06
N PRO A 78 -10.79 11.69 -2.12
CA PRO A 78 -10.18 12.87 -2.68
C PRO A 78 -8.98 13.28 -1.81
N PHE A 79 -7.85 13.58 -2.46
CA PHE A 79 -6.67 14.08 -1.77
C PHE A 79 -6.68 15.60 -1.69
N GLY A 80 -6.86 16.12 -0.46
CA GLY A 80 -7.09 17.53 -0.19
C GLY A 80 -8.55 17.88 0.06
N MET A 81 -9.25 17.06 0.86
CA MET A 81 -10.67 17.25 1.17
C MET A 81 -10.96 18.58 1.85
N ILE A 82 -10.04 19.06 2.71
CA ILE A 82 -10.21 20.31 3.47
C ILE A 82 -9.30 21.42 2.93
N LYS A 83 -8.04 21.09 2.64
CA LYS A 83 -7.08 22.05 2.07
C LYS A 83 -6.44 21.47 0.83
N ARG A 84 -6.26 22.29 -0.19
CA ARG A 84 -5.53 21.90 -1.39
C ARG A 84 -4.05 21.64 -1.02
N PRO A 85 -3.51 20.44 -1.28
CA PRO A 85 -2.10 20.14 -1.05
C PRO A 85 -1.21 20.90 -2.04
N ALA A 86 0.09 20.94 -1.77
CA ALA A 86 1.07 21.53 -2.68
C ALA A 86 1.00 20.87 -4.07
N GLU A 87 1.21 21.66 -5.12
CA GLU A 87 1.08 21.18 -6.50
C GLU A 87 2.06 20.03 -6.82
N SER A 88 3.24 20.01 -6.20
CA SER A 88 4.20 18.90 -6.29
C SER A 88 3.63 17.57 -5.78
N LEU A 89 2.70 17.61 -4.83
CA LEU A 89 2.04 16.43 -4.29
C LEU A 89 0.84 15.99 -5.12
N LEU A 90 0.36 16.78 -6.07
CA LEU A 90 -0.73 16.42 -6.99
C LEU A 90 -0.22 15.83 -8.31
N ARG A 91 1.08 15.95 -8.59
CA ARG A 91 1.70 15.42 -9.81
C ARG A 91 1.87 13.90 -9.69
N GLY A 92 1.27 13.15 -10.62
CA GLY A 92 1.43 11.70 -10.73
C GLY A 92 0.57 11.12 -11.86
N LYS A 93 0.93 9.92 -12.35
CA LYS A 93 0.25 9.27 -13.48
C LYS A 93 -1.06 8.57 -13.09
N THR A 94 -1.33 8.38 -11.80
CA THR A 94 -2.51 7.69 -11.28
C THR A 94 -3.58 8.68 -10.89
N ARG A 95 -4.43 9.10 -11.83
CA ARG A 95 -5.66 9.86 -11.53
C ARG A 95 -6.85 8.97 -11.83
N VAL A 96 -7.59 8.57 -10.79
CA VAL A 96 -8.89 7.93 -11.00
C VAL A 96 -9.91 9.05 -11.20
N VAL A 97 -10.50 9.09 -12.39
CA VAL A 97 -11.54 10.07 -12.75
C VAL A 97 -12.89 9.39 -12.55
N PHE A 98 -13.69 9.89 -11.61
CA PHE A 98 -15.07 9.43 -11.45
C PHE A 98 -16.03 10.29 -12.28
N PRO A 99 -17.15 9.73 -12.77
CA PRO A 99 -18.08 10.40 -13.67
C PRO A 99 -18.89 11.56 -13.04
N SER A 100 -18.75 11.82 -11.74
CA SER A 100 -19.41 12.95 -11.07
C SER A 100 -18.62 14.25 -11.29
N PRO A 101 -19.26 15.36 -11.71
CA PRO A 101 -18.56 16.62 -11.99
C PRO A 101 -17.91 17.27 -10.76
N ARG A 102 -18.43 17.04 -9.54
CA ARG A 102 -17.78 17.50 -8.30
C ARG A 102 -16.58 16.65 -7.90
N ILE A 103 -16.63 15.35 -8.20
CA ILE A 103 -15.61 14.37 -7.82
C ILE A 103 -14.48 14.33 -8.88
N SER A 104 -14.80 14.52 -10.16
CA SER A 104 -13.86 14.59 -11.29
C SER A 104 -12.84 15.74 -11.15
N ALA A 105 -13.19 16.78 -10.40
CA ALA A 105 -12.30 17.90 -10.08
C ALA A 105 -11.26 17.57 -9.00
N MET A 106 -11.46 16.50 -8.21
CA MET A 106 -10.56 16.09 -7.13
C MET A 106 -9.84 14.79 -7.50
N SER A 107 -8.52 14.80 -7.41
CA SER A 107 -7.73 13.59 -7.62
C SER A 107 -8.02 12.60 -6.49
N MET A 108 -8.63 11.46 -6.84
CA MET A 108 -8.93 10.39 -5.90
C MET A 108 -7.81 9.36 -5.85
N PHE A 109 -7.44 8.99 -4.64
CA PHE A 109 -6.38 8.01 -4.38
C PHE A 109 -6.86 6.95 -3.41
N SER A 110 -6.38 5.72 -3.62
CA SER A 110 -6.51 4.67 -2.63
C SER A 110 -5.67 5.04 -1.41
N ALA A 111 -6.26 4.91 -0.23
CA ALA A 111 -5.54 5.00 1.02
C ALA A 111 -4.55 3.83 1.10
N ARG A 112 -3.27 3.98 0.73
CA ARG A 112 -2.32 2.84 0.64
C ARG A 112 -2.27 2.02 1.94
N ARG A 113 -2.08 0.70 1.82
CA ARG A 113 -1.94 -0.23 2.95
C ARG A 113 -0.87 0.27 3.93
N ARG A 114 -1.20 0.32 5.22
CA ARG A 114 -0.29 0.91 6.22
C ARG A 114 0.72 -0.09 6.79
N CYS A 115 0.43 -1.40 6.71
CA CYS A 115 1.29 -2.49 7.22
C CYS A 115 2.70 -2.55 6.59
N ALA A 116 2.92 -1.89 5.44
CA ALA A 116 4.24 -1.78 4.80
C ALA A 116 4.75 -0.33 4.68
N THR A 117 3.99 0.64 5.16
CA THR A 117 4.26 2.08 4.92
C THR A 117 5.64 2.54 5.41
N PRO A 118 6.12 2.17 6.61
CA PRO A 118 7.43 2.58 7.11
C PRO A 118 8.62 2.26 6.19
N HIS A 119 8.50 1.21 5.37
CA HIS A 119 9.55 0.76 4.44
C HIS A 119 9.33 1.24 2.99
N CYS A 120 8.28 2.01 2.73
CA CYS A 120 7.86 2.38 1.38
C CYS A 120 8.07 3.87 1.06
N ALA A 121 9.07 4.51 1.67
CA ALA A 121 9.47 5.84 1.25
C ALA A 121 9.97 5.80 -0.22
N PRO A 122 9.73 6.85 -1.03
CA PRO A 122 8.99 8.07 -0.69
C PRO A 122 7.46 7.90 -0.72
N TYR A 123 6.78 8.70 0.09
CA TYR A 123 5.35 8.72 0.32
C TYR A 123 4.57 9.52 -0.73
N PHE A 124 3.26 9.24 -0.78
CA PHE A 124 2.29 9.71 -1.76
C PHE A 124 2.53 9.18 -3.18
N HIS A 125 1.50 9.29 -4.01
CA HIS A 125 1.54 8.92 -5.43
C HIS A 125 2.56 9.70 -6.25
N SER A 126 2.96 10.90 -5.78
CA SER A 126 4.00 11.72 -6.41
C SER A 126 5.43 11.28 -6.05
N GLY A 127 5.59 10.49 -4.98
CA GLY A 127 6.90 10.08 -4.47
C GLY A 127 7.79 11.25 -4.04
N GLN A 128 7.21 12.37 -3.60
CA GLN A 128 7.96 13.60 -3.29
C GLN A 128 8.27 13.78 -1.80
N VAL A 129 7.69 12.98 -0.90
CA VAL A 129 7.84 13.15 0.55
C VAL A 129 8.60 11.97 1.13
N TRP A 130 9.74 12.20 1.76
CA TRP A 130 10.63 11.14 2.24
C TRP A 130 10.46 10.81 3.71
N SER A 131 9.95 11.74 4.51
CA SER A 131 9.72 11.56 5.95
C SER A 131 8.30 11.11 6.25
N LEU A 132 8.16 10.07 7.06
CA LEU A 132 6.85 9.57 7.49
C LEU A 132 6.13 10.60 8.34
N LYS A 133 6.85 11.28 9.25
CA LYS A 133 6.32 12.37 10.08
C LYS A 133 5.80 13.52 9.22
N GLN A 134 6.54 13.89 8.18
CA GLN A 134 6.08 14.90 7.22
C GLN A 134 4.82 14.44 6.48
N ALA A 135 4.75 13.18 6.06
CA ALA A 135 3.57 12.64 5.39
C ALA A 135 2.33 12.65 6.31
N VAL A 136 2.50 12.28 7.59
CA VAL A 136 1.44 12.35 8.61
C VAL A 136 0.95 13.78 8.82
N GLY A 137 1.87 14.75 8.95
CA GLY A 137 1.53 16.16 9.07
C GLY A 137 0.76 16.70 7.86
N VAL A 138 1.19 16.34 6.65
CA VAL A 138 0.47 16.69 5.42
C VAL A 138 -0.94 16.08 5.42
N MET A 139 -1.11 14.80 5.76
CA MET A 139 -2.43 14.16 5.84
C MET A 139 -3.36 14.89 6.80
N SER A 140 -2.89 15.17 8.01
CA SER A 140 -3.70 15.87 9.01
C SER A 140 -4.14 17.24 8.51
N ALA A 141 -3.23 18.01 7.90
CA ALA A 141 -3.53 19.35 7.42
C ALA A 141 -4.50 19.36 6.22
N VAL A 142 -4.33 18.45 5.26
CA VAL A 142 -5.05 18.51 3.97
C VAL A 142 -6.36 17.72 3.99
N GLN A 143 -6.43 16.63 4.75
CA GLN A 143 -7.62 15.78 4.84
C GLN A 143 -8.50 16.10 6.04
N LEU A 144 -7.92 16.50 7.17
CA LEU A 144 -8.66 16.71 8.42
C LEU A 144 -8.74 18.19 8.80
N GLY A 145 -7.95 19.06 8.15
CA GLY A 145 -7.87 20.48 8.50
C GLY A 145 -7.18 20.75 9.85
N ALA A 146 -6.68 19.71 10.51
CA ALA A 146 -6.07 19.77 11.82
C ALA A 146 -4.54 19.96 11.70
N LYS A 147 -3.96 20.54 12.75
CA LYS A 147 -2.51 20.57 12.93
C LYS A 147 -2.20 19.66 14.12
N LEU A 148 -1.45 18.59 13.87
CA LEU A 148 -0.91 17.77 14.94
C LEU A 148 0.23 18.53 15.64
N SER A 149 0.37 18.34 16.95
CA SER A 149 1.60 18.71 17.64
C SER A 149 2.76 17.82 17.17
N ASP A 150 3.99 18.18 17.53
CA ASP A 150 5.16 17.39 17.13
C ASP A 150 5.15 16.00 17.80
N GLU A 151 4.67 15.97 19.04
CA GLU A 151 4.48 14.77 19.87
C GLU A 151 3.37 13.88 19.30
N GLU A 152 2.20 14.46 18.97
CA GLU A 152 1.10 13.70 18.34
C GLU A 152 1.52 13.11 16.99
N ALA A 153 2.33 13.83 16.22
CA ALA A 153 2.87 13.32 14.97
C ALA A 153 3.84 12.15 15.20
N ASP A 154 4.67 12.21 16.25
CA ASP A 154 5.57 11.11 16.62
C ASP A 154 4.81 9.89 17.11
N GLU A 155 3.77 10.05 17.92
CA GLU A 155 2.91 8.96 18.37
C GLU A 155 2.20 8.27 17.20
N VAL A 156 1.66 9.03 16.24
CA VAL A 156 1.07 8.44 15.03
C VAL A 156 2.13 7.72 14.18
N VAL A 157 3.35 8.25 14.09
CA VAL A 157 4.46 7.59 13.40
C VAL A 157 4.87 6.30 14.10
N ALA A 158 4.93 6.30 15.43
CA ALA A 158 5.24 5.13 16.24
C ALA A 158 4.17 4.03 16.06
N PHE A 159 2.89 4.40 16.06
CA PHE A 159 1.81 3.49 15.71
C PHE A 159 2.00 2.92 14.31
N LEU A 160 2.32 3.75 13.32
CA LEU A 160 2.53 3.27 11.95
C LEU A 160 3.71 2.32 11.81
N ASN A 161 4.77 2.55 12.57
CA ASN A 161 5.91 1.64 12.64
C ASN A 161 5.51 0.31 13.29
N SER A 162 4.62 0.33 14.28
CA SER A 162 4.10 -0.87 14.94
C SER A 162 3.27 -1.77 14.02
N LEU A 163 2.69 -1.22 12.95
CA LEU A 163 1.94 -1.98 11.94
C LEU A 163 2.83 -2.83 11.02
N THR A 164 4.14 -2.69 11.13
CA THR A 164 5.08 -3.42 10.27
C THR A 164 5.10 -4.90 10.62
N GLY A 165 4.61 -5.71 9.69
CA GLY A 165 4.68 -7.16 9.75
C GLY A 165 6.08 -7.74 9.57
N GLN A 166 6.22 -9.04 9.84
CA GLN A 166 7.41 -9.76 9.42
C GLN A 166 7.48 -9.83 7.89
N LEU A 167 8.63 -9.43 7.32
CA LEU A 167 8.87 -9.58 5.90
C LEU A 167 8.92 -11.08 5.53
N PRO A 168 8.29 -11.51 4.43
CA PRO A 168 8.39 -12.88 3.97
C PRO A 168 9.83 -13.22 3.62
N LYS A 169 10.29 -14.41 4.03
CA LYS A 169 11.57 -14.94 3.57
C LYS A 169 11.40 -15.45 2.15
N ILE A 170 12.17 -14.88 1.22
CA ILE A 170 12.13 -15.26 -0.19
C ILE A 170 13.43 -15.99 -0.52
N ASP A 171 13.32 -17.29 -0.77
CA ASP A 171 14.41 -18.05 -1.36
C ASP A 171 14.50 -17.70 -2.85
N TYR A 172 15.70 -17.33 -3.30
CA TYR A 172 15.89 -16.90 -4.69
C TYR A 172 15.75 -18.11 -5.62
N PRO A 173 14.81 -18.09 -6.59
CA PRO A 173 14.57 -19.24 -7.43
C PRO A 173 15.71 -19.41 -8.44
N VAL A 174 16.19 -20.65 -8.58
CA VAL A 174 17.11 -21.00 -9.66
C VAL A 174 16.31 -21.12 -10.96
N LEU A 175 16.52 -20.18 -11.88
CA LEU A 175 15.85 -20.17 -13.17
C LEU A 175 16.48 -21.20 -14.14
N PRO A 176 15.68 -21.79 -15.04
CA PRO A 176 16.19 -22.73 -16.04
C PRO A 176 17.15 -22.04 -17.02
N THR A 177 18.09 -22.81 -17.57
CA THR A 177 19.06 -22.33 -18.55
C THR A 177 18.39 -21.95 -19.87
N ARG A 178 18.92 -20.91 -20.52
CA ARG A 178 18.42 -20.47 -21.82
C ARG A 178 18.79 -21.46 -22.92
N THR A 179 17.89 -21.68 -23.86
CA THR A 179 18.15 -22.46 -25.08
C THR A 179 18.19 -21.56 -26.31
N ILE A 180 18.68 -22.09 -27.43
CA ILE A 180 18.78 -21.34 -28.71
C ILE A 180 17.40 -20.91 -29.25
N ALA A 181 16.32 -21.58 -28.85
CA ALA A 181 14.95 -21.26 -29.24
C ALA A 181 14.36 -20.04 -28.50
N ILE A 182 14.98 -19.58 -27.41
CA ILE A 182 14.47 -18.43 -26.65
C ILE A 182 14.82 -17.13 -27.38
N PRO A 183 13.83 -16.25 -27.66
CA PRO A 183 14.07 -14.96 -28.29
C PRO A 183 15.20 -14.18 -27.60
N ARG A 184 16.08 -13.58 -28.42
CA ARG A 184 17.18 -12.75 -27.91
C ARG A 184 16.61 -11.50 -27.23
N PRO A 185 17.26 -10.97 -26.18
CA PRO A 185 16.88 -9.68 -25.60
C PRO A 185 16.80 -8.61 -26.69
N SER A 186 15.68 -7.90 -26.74
CA SER A 186 15.50 -6.73 -27.61
C SER A 186 15.69 -5.47 -26.79
N LEU A 187 16.32 -4.46 -27.40
CA LEU A 187 16.36 -3.09 -26.86
C LEU A 187 15.19 -2.24 -27.38
N ASP A 188 14.41 -2.77 -28.33
CA ASP A 188 13.23 -2.09 -28.86
C ASP A 188 12.04 -2.30 -27.90
N ASN A 189 11.75 -1.27 -27.11
CA ASN A 189 10.64 -1.23 -26.13
C ASN A 189 9.29 -0.86 -26.77
N ARG A 190 9.18 -0.85 -28.10
CA ARG A 190 7.90 -0.59 -28.77
C ARG A 190 7.01 -1.84 -28.62
N PRO A 191 5.76 -1.71 -28.12
CA PRO A 191 4.84 -2.83 -28.13
C PRO A 191 4.61 -3.25 -29.59
N SER A 192 4.79 -4.54 -29.88
CA SER A 192 4.42 -5.12 -31.16
C SER A 192 2.94 -4.81 -31.41
N ARG A 193 2.68 -4.09 -32.51
CA ARG A 193 1.32 -3.74 -32.95
C ARG A 193 0.52 -4.98 -33.33
#